data_AF-A0A922YS27-F1
#
_entry.id   AF-A0A922YS27-F1
#
_cell.length_a   1.000
_cell.length_b   1.000
_cell.length_c   1.000
_cell.angle_alpha   90.00
_cell.angle_beta   90.00
_cell.angle_gamma   90.00
#
_symmetry.space_group_name_H-M   'P 1'
#
loop_
_entity.id
_entity.type
_entity.pdbx_description
1 polymer ?
#
loop_
_entity_poly.entity_id
_entity_poly.type
_entity_poly.pdbx_seq_one_letter_code
_entity_poly.pdbx_strand_id
1 'polypeptide(L)'
;VIRGDDHVNNTPRQINIFRALGKEPPVYAHLPTVLNEQGEKMSKRNGAKPVTQYRDEGYLPDAMVNYLARLGWSHGDDEIFSRAQFLEWFNLDHLGRSAAQFDEAKLRWVNAQHLKAMDDALLAPLVAEQLAKRGLNGDERLPRICSLFKDRCDTTVALASWAGAFYGAVEPSTEEREQHITVAIRPALATLAAKLADCEWSKASISAVIKETTTAHGIKMPQLAMPVRVLVMGTAQTPSLDAVLELHQRQTVLERLKNG
;
A
#
# COMPACT_ATOMS: atom_id res chain seq x y z
N VAL A 1 9.73 -7.41 33.94
CA VAL A 1 9.90 -8.57 33.02
C VAL A 1 8.58 -8.80 32.31
N ILE A 2 8.51 -8.50 31.01
CA ILE A 2 7.35 -8.79 30.16
C ILE A 2 7.71 -9.99 29.29
N ARG A 3 6.88 -11.04 29.27
CA ARG A 3 7.13 -12.28 28.51
C ARG A 3 5.85 -13.05 28.22
N GLY A 4 5.92 -14.10 27.41
CA GLY A 4 4.78 -15.01 27.17
C GLY A 4 4.30 -15.74 28.42
N ASP A 5 3.01 -16.06 28.45
CA ASP A 5 2.31 -16.82 29.49
C ASP A 5 2.80 -18.27 29.63
N ASP A 6 3.35 -18.85 28.57
CA ASP A 6 4.05 -20.14 28.58
C ASP A 6 5.27 -20.17 29.52
N HIS A 7 5.76 -19.01 29.95
CA HIS A 7 6.83 -18.88 30.93
C HIS A 7 6.35 -18.56 32.35
N VAL A 8 5.04 -18.61 32.64
CA VAL A 8 4.50 -18.31 33.97
C VAL A 8 5.08 -19.21 35.06
N ASN A 9 5.24 -20.51 34.77
CA ASN A 9 5.76 -21.50 35.71
C ASN A 9 7.23 -21.27 36.11
N ASN A 10 7.97 -20.45 35.36
CA ASN A 10 9.35 -20.07 35.69
C ASN A 10 9.42 -18.95 36.74
N THR A 11 8.33 -18.19 36.92
CA THR A 11 8.30 -17.00 37.79
C THR A 11 8.55 -17.33 39.26
N PRO A 12 7.89 -18.33 39.88
CA PRO A 12 8.13 -18.64 41.29
C PRO A 12 9.57 -19.06 41.57
N ARG A 13 10.19 -19.79 40.63
CA ARG A 13 11.60 -20.19 40.72
C ARG A 13 12.53 -18.98 40.68
N GLN A 14 12.28 -18.07 39.74
CA GLN A 14 13.07 -16.83 39.62
C GLN A 14 12.94 -15.92 40.84
N ILE A 15 11.73 -15.78 41.40
CA ILE A 15 11.49 -15.02 42.63
C ILE A 15 12.34 -15.56 43.78
N ASN A 16 12.40 -16.89 43.96
CA ASN A 16 13.22 -17.49 45.01
C ASN A 16 14.72 -17.24 44.80
N ILE A 17 15.19 -17.25 43.54
CA ILE A 17 16.59 -16.92 43.21
C ILE A 17 16.90 -15.45 43.56
N PHE A 18 16.04 -14.50 43.17
CA PHE A 18 16.23 -13.08 43.52
C PHE A 18 16.31 -12.89 45.03
N ARG A 19 15.40 -13.50 45.79
CA ARG A 19 15.38 -13.45 47.26
C ARG A 19 16.64 -14.07 47.88
N ALA A 20 17.10 -15.21 47.39
CA ALA A 20 18.32 -15.86 47.86
C ALA A 20 19.57 -15.00 47.61
N LEU A 21 19.57 -14.21 46.54
CA LEU A 21 20.62 -13.24 46.22
C LEU A 21 20.46 -11.89 46.97
N GLY A 22 19.46 -11.77 47.86
CA GLY A 22 19.18 -10.52 48.59
C GLY A 22 18.71 -9.38 47.68
N LYS A 23 18.01 -9.71 46.59
CA LYS A 23 17.50 -8.74 45.61
C LYS A 23 15.97 -8.74 45.57
N GLU A 24 15.39 -7.57 45.34
CA GLU A 24 13.96 -7.43 45.10
C GLU A 24 13.56 -8.03 43.74
N PRO A 25 12.54 -8.90 43.68
CA PRO A 25 12.03 -9.39 42.41
C PRO A 25 11.46 -8.26 41.54
N PRO A 26 11.66 -8.29 40.21
CA PRO A 26 11.06 -7.31 39.32
C PRO A 26 9.54 -7.53 39.22
N VAL A 27 8.82 -6.52 38.72
CA VAL A 27 7.42 -6.69 38.30
C VAL A 27 7.38 -7.62 37.08
N TYR A 28 6.46 -8.58 37.08
CA TYR A 28 6.24 -9.51 35.97
C TYR A 28 4.90 -9.22 35.29
N ALA A 29 4.90 -9.24 33.95
CA ALA A 29 3.68 -9.27 33.14
C ALA A 29 3.80 -10.43 32.15
N HIS A 30 2.77 -11.28 32.11
CA HIS A 30 2.71 -12.46 31.26
C HIS A 30 1.64 -12.24 30.19
N LEU A 31 2.09 -12.11 28.94
CA LEU A 31 1.25 -11.84 27.80
C LEU A 31 0.67 -13.15 27.25
N PRO A 32 -0.64 -13.22 26.97
CA PRO A 32 -1.23 -14.37 26.32
C PRO A 32 -0.56 -14.70 24.99
N THR A 33 -0.47 -15.99 24.68
CA THR A 33 0.03 -16.46 23.39
C THR A 33 -0.85 -15.94 22.24
N VAL A 34 -0.23 -15.50 21.15
CA VAL A 34 -0.93 -15.14 19.90
C VAL A 34 -1.36 -16.41 19.15
N LEU A 35 -2.60 -16.42 18.66
CA LEU A 35 -3.20 -17.51 17.89
C LEU A 35 -3.18 -17.20 16.39
N ASN A 36 -3.17 -18.24 15.56
CA ASN A 36 -3.40 -18.12 14.12
C ASN A 36 -4.90 -17.97 13.78
N GLU A 37 -5.22 -17.83 12.50
CA GLU A 37 -6.60 -17.71 11.99
C GLU A 37 -7.49 -18.92 12.33
N GLN A 38 -6.90 -20.06 12.69
CA GLN A 38 -7.60 -21.28 13.11
C GLN A 38 -7.73 -21.41 14.64
N GLY A 39 -7.22 -20.44 15.41
CA GLY A 39 -7.26 -20.46 16.88
C GLY A 39 -6.16 -21.30 17.53
N GLU A 40 -5.18 -21.78 16.76
CA GLU A 40 -4.05 -22.55 17.27
C GLU A 40 -2.88 -21.63 17.63
N LYS A 41 -1.98 -22.09 18.52
CA LYS A 41 -0.76 -21.34 18.85
C LYS A 41 0.04 -21.03 17.59
N MET A 42 0.27 -19.74 17.34
CA MET A 42 1.07 -19.29 16.22
C MET A 42 2.52 -19.79 16.39
N SER A 43 3.00 -20.51 15.40
CA SER A 43 4.35 -21.08 15.38
C SER A 43 4.88 -21.14 13.95
N LYS A 44 6.18 -21.38 13.77
CA LYS A 44 6.77 -21.57 12.43
C LYS A 44 6.07 -22.67 11.60
N ARG A 45 5.43 -23.64 12.25
CA ARG A 45 4.69 -24.72 11.59
C ARG A 45 3.23 -24.35 11.31
N ASN A 46 2.69 -23.37 12.04
CA ASN A 46 1.28 -23.03 12.07
C ASN A 46 1.03 -21.57 11.65
N GLY A 47 1.80 -21.07 10.67
CA GLY A 47 1.52 -19.77 10.02
C GLY A 47 2.37 -18.57 10.46
N ALA A 48 3.33 -18.72 11.37
CA ALA A 48 4.21 -17.60 11.74
C ALA A 48 5.22 -17.28 10.63
N LYS A 49 5.16 -16.05 10.10
CA LYS A 49 6.12 -15.50 9.15
C LYS A 49 7.20 -14.70 9.89
N PRO A 50 8.48 -14.72 9.46
CA PRO A 50 9.48 -13.80 10.01
C PRO A 50 9.13 -12.36 9.65
N VAL A 51 9.43 -11.41 10.55
CA VAL A 51 9.13 -9.98 10.32
C VAL A 51 9.74 -9.43 9.02
N THR A 52 10.88 -9.97 8.61
CA THR A 52 11.56 -9.62 7.34
C THR A 52 10.73 -9.98 6.12
N GLN A 53 9.91 -11.03 6.19
CA GLN A 53 9.01 -11.37 5.09
C GLN A 53 7.93 -10.31 4.93
N TYR A 54 7.34 -9.79 6.01
CA TYR A 54 6.38 -8.68 5.91
C TYR A 54 7.02 -7.41 5.33
N ARG A 55 8.27 -7.10 5.68
CA ARG A 55 9.01 -6.01 5.01
C ARG A 55 9.11 -6.26 3.50
N ASP A 56 9.45 -7.48 3.09
CA ASP A 56 9.61 -7.81 1.68
C ASP A 56 8.27 -7.77 0.93
N GLU A 57 7.18 -8.15 1.59
CA GLU A 57 5.78 -8.02 1.14
C GLU A 57 5.27 -6.56 1.13
N GLY A 58 6.04 -5.61 1.66
CA GLY A 58 5.75 -4.17 1.55
C GLY A 58 4.93 -3.58 2.69
N TYR A 59 4.93 -4.22 3.87
CA TYR A 59 4.37 -3.65 5.08
C TYR A 59 5.29 -2.59 5.69
N LEU A 60 4.71 -1.46 6.10
CA LEU A 60 5.42 -0.38 6.78
C LEU A 60 5.79 -0.80 8.20
N PRO A 61 6.98 -0.42 8.70
CA PRO A 61 7.41 -0.79 10.05
C PRO A 61 6.48 -0.25 11.13
N ASP A 62 5.97 0.97 10.99
CA ASP A 62 5.07 1.57 11.98
C ASP A 62 3.67 0.96 11.94
N ALA A 63 3.18 0.53 10.78
CA ALA A 63 1.95 -0.26 10.67
C ALA A 63 2.08 -1.61 11.38
N MET A 64 3.22 -2.28 11.22
CA MET A 64 3.51 -3.55 11.90
C MET A 64 3.56 -3.34 13.43
N VAL A 65 4.23 -2.30 13.91
CA VAL A 65 4.25 -1.97 15.35
C VAL A 65 2.85 -1.67 15.87
N ASN A 66 2.07 -0.84 15.17
CA ASN A 66 0.68 -0.55 15.53
C ASN A 66 -0.16 -1.82 15.62
N TYR A 67 -0.06 -2.70 14.63
CA TYR A 67 -0.84 -3.93 14.57
C TYR A 67 -0.46 -4.89 15.71
N LEU A 68 0.84 -5.15 15.89
CA LEU A 68 1.34 -6.04 16.93
C LEU A 68 1.03 -5.52 18.34
N ALA A 69 1.07 -4.20 18.55
CA ALA A 69 0.64 -3.60 19.81
C ALA A 69 -0.84 -3.91 20.09
N ARG A 70 -1.71 -3.84 19.08
CA ARG A 70 -3.13 -4.18 19.23
C ARG A 70 -3.39 -5.68 19.49
N LEU A 71 -2.40 -6.56 19.34
CA LEU A 71 -2.49 -7.96 19.76
C LEU A 71 -2.27 -8.10 21.27
N GLY A 72 -3.29 -7.70 22.04
CA GLY A 72 -3.30 -7.86 23.49
C GLY A 72 -3.04 -6.57 24.27
N TRP A 73 -3.04 -5.41 23.62
CA TRP A 73 -3.10 -4.10 24.27
C TRP A 73 -4.10 -3.19 23.55
N SER A 74 -4.76 -2.31 24.29
CA SER A 74 -5.66 -1.31 23.73
C SER A 74 -5.53 0.05 24.43
N HIS A 75 -5.92 1.10 23.72
CA HIS A 75 -6.14 2.44 24.27
C HIS A 75 -7.53 2.88 23.81
N GLY A 76 -8.55 2.56 24.60
CA GLY A 76 -9.95 2.70 24.17
C GLY A 76 -10.20 2.05 22.80
N ASP A 77 -10.84 2.80 21.92
CA ASP A 77 -11.21 2.38 20.56
C ASP A 77 -10.18 2.79 19.49
N ASP A 78 -9.03 3.37 19.88
CA ASP A 78 -8.01 3.78 18.91
C ASP A 78 -7.34 2.57 18.26
N GLU A 79 -7.52 2.45 16.94
CA GLU A 79 -6.96 1.37 16.14
C GLU A 79 -5.74 1.78 15.32
N ILE A 80 -5.61 3.07 14.99
CA ILE A 80 -4.50 3.62 14.21
C ILE A 80 -3.76 4.66 15.04
N PHE A 81 -2.45 4.46 15.21
CA PHE A 81 -1.62 5.36 15.98
C PHE A 81 -0.16 5.32 15.53
N SER A 82 0.52 6.45 15.73
CA SER A 82 1.96 6.58 15.53
C SER A 82 2.75 5.92 16.65
N ARG A 83 4.04 5.68 16.42
CA ARG A 83 4.94 5.18 17.46
C ARG A 83 5.08 6.16 18.64
N ALA A 84 5.02 7.46 18.38
CA ALA A 84 5.09 8.48 19.43
C ALA A 84 3.87 8.38 20.36
N GLN A 85 2.66 8.31 19.78
CA GLN A 85 1.43 8.09 20.53
C GLN A 85 1.47 6.77 21.30
N PHE A 86 1.95 5.69 20.69
CA PHE A 86 2.08 4.41 21.38
C PHE A 86 2.96 4.50 22.63
N LEU A 87 4.11 5.19 22.55
CA LEU A 87 5.00 5.39 23.69
C LEU A 87 4.37 6.24 24.79
N GLU A 88 3.56 7.23 24.43
CA GLU A 88 2.84 8.09 25.38
C GLU A 88 1.72 7.33 26.10
N TRP A 89 1.02 6.44 25.40
CA TRP A 89 -0.17 5.77 25.91
C TRP A 89 0.11 4.44 26.60
N PHE A 90 1.23 3.79 26.28
CA PHE A 90 1.49 2.43 26.74
C PHE A 90 1.61 2.34 28.26
N ASN A 91 0.84 1.43 28.84
CA ASN A 91 0.92 1.03 30.24
C ASN A 91 0.54 -0.46 30.36
N LEU A 92 0.75 -1.03 31.55
CA LEU A 92 0.43 -2.44 31.82
C LEU A 92 -1.06 -2.67 32.13
N ASP A 93 -1.81 -1.62 32.48
CA ASP A 93 -3.20 -1.72 32.95
C ASP A 93 -4.17 -2.13 31.82
N HIS A 94 -3.84 -1.81 30.58
CA HIS A 94 -4.63 -2.15 29.39
C HIS A 94 -4.13 -3.38 28.63
N LEU A 95 -3.32 -4.23 29.26
CA LEU A 95 -2.97 -5.52 28.70
C LEU A 95 -4.16 -6.50 28.81
N GLY A 96 -4.56 -7.05 27.67
CA GLY A 96 -5.58 -8.08 27.56
C GLY A 96 -5.15 -9.39 28.21
N ARG A 97 -6.10 -10.07 28.87
CA ARG A 97 -5.87 -11.40 29.50
C ARG A 97 -6.15 -12.57 28.56
N SER A 98 -6.84 -12.33 27.45
CA SER A 98 -7.22 -13.36 26.48
C SER A 98 -6.21 -13.42 25.35
N ALA A 99 -6.03 -14.61 24.79
CA ALA A 99 -5.22 -14.81 23.59
C ALA A 99 -5.78 -13.98 22.42
N ALA A 100 -4.90 -13.24 21.74
CA ALA A 100 -5.26 -12.46 20.57
C ALA A 100 -5.11 -13.33 19.31
N GLN A 101 -6.07 -13.24 18.40
CA GLN A 101 -6.01 -13.91 17.11
C GLN A 101 -5.34 -13.00 16.08
N PHE A 102 -4.38 -13.54 15.33
CA PHE A 102 -3.82 -12.86 14.18
C PHE A 102 -4.80 -12.89 13.01
N ASP A 103 -4.93 -11.75 12.36
CA ASP A 103 -5.83 -11.45 11.26
C ASP A 103 -5.05 -10.67 10.20
N GLU A 104 -4.72 -11.34 9.08
CA GLU A 104 -3.95 -10.73 8.00
C GLU A 104 -4.75 -9.61 7.29
N ALA A 105 -6.08 -9.71 7.21
CA ALA A 105 -6.92 -8.69 6.60
C ALA A 105 -6.90 -7.40 7.43
N LYS A 106 -6.95 -7.52 8.76
CA LYS A 106 -6.80 -6.37 9.66
C LYS A 106 -5.41 -5.75 9.55
N LEU A 107 -4.34 -6.55 9.48
CA LEU A 107 -2.99 -6.04 9.27
C LEU A 107 -2.87 -5.26 7.95
N ARG A 108 -3.42 -5.78 6.85
CA ARG A 108 -3.47 -5.07 5.55
C ARG A 108 -4.22 -3.75 5.66
N TRP A 109 -5.36 -3.73 6.36
CA TRP A 109 -6.11 -2.50 6.59
C TRP A 109 -5.30 -1.47 7.40
N VAL A 110 -4.65 -1.88 8.50
CA VAL A 110 -3.78 -0.99 9.29
C VAL A 110 -2.66 -0.43 8.40
N ASN A 111 -2.02 -1.28 7.59
CA ASN A 111 -0.96 -0.84 6.69
C ASN A 111 -1.45 0.15 5.64
N ALA A 112 -2.65 -0.04 5.09
CA ALA A 112 -3.27 0.91 4.18
C ALA A 112 -3.50 2.27 4.84
N GLN A 113 -3.92 2.33 6.12
CA GLN A 113 -4.08 3.60 6.84
C GLN A 113 -2.74 4.32 7.05
N HIS A 114 -1.69 3.57 7.40
CA HIS A 114 -0.34 4.13 7.54
C HIS A 114 0.21 4.61 6.19
N LEU A 115 -0.01 3.88 5.09
CA LEU A 115 0.39 4.31 3.74
C LEU A 115 -0.27 5.63 3.35
N LYS A 116 -1.58 5.76 3.61
CA LYS A 116 -2.34 7.00 3.33
C LYS A 116 -1.81 8.19 4.11
N ALA A 117 -1.49 7.99 5.39
CA ALA A 117 -1.00 9.03 6.27
C ALA A 117 0.48 9.40 6.05
N MET A 118 1.26 8.52 5.42
CA MET A 118 2.69 8.74 5.19
C MET A 118 2.92 9.88 4.20
N ASP A 119 3.92 10.71 4.51
CA ASP A 119 4.41 11.74 3.61
C ASP A 119 4.97 11.13 2.31
N ASP A 120 4.65 11.74 1.18
CA ASP A 120 4.95 11.18 -0.14
C ASP A 120 6.47 11.14 -0.42
N ALA A 121 7.24 12.09 0.12
CA ALA A 121 8.69 12.12 -0.03
C ALA A 121 9.39 11.05 0.84
N LEU A 122 8.78 10.67 1.96
CA LEU A 122 9.23 9.54 2.78
C LEU A 122 8.78 8.18 2.20
N LEU A 123 7.60 8.13 1.57
CA LEU A 123 7.04 6.91 0.97
C LEU A 123 7.76 6.53 -0.33
N ALA A 124 8.14 7.51 -1.14
CA ALA A 124 8.75 7.28 -2.45
C ALA A 124 10.02 6.41 -2.41
N PRO A 125 10.99 6.60 -1.50
CA PRO A 125 12.13 5.70 -1.36
C PRO A 125 11.75 4.24 -1.11
N LEU A 126 10.74 3.98 -0.27
CA LEU A 126 10.27 2.62 0.02
C LEU A 126 9.64 1.97 -1.21
N VAL A 127 8.92 2.74 -2.03
CA VAL A 127 8.36 2.28 -3.30
C VAL A 127 9.46 2.09 -4.34
N ALA A 128 10.49 2.95 -4.36
CA ALA A 128 11.63 2.83 -5.26
C ALA A 128 12.40 1.52 -5.03
N GLU A 129 12.58 1.09 -3.78
CA GLU A 129 13.16 -0.22 -3.47
C GLU A 129 12.34 -1.38 -4.08
N GLN A 130 11.02 -1.27 -4.07
CA GLN A 130 10.14 -2.29 -4.66
C GLN A 130 10.12 -2.24 -6.20
N LEU A 131 10.29 -1.05 -6.80
CA LEU A 131 10.49 -0.89 -8.24
C LEU A 131 11.83 -1.50 -8.69
N ALA A 132 12.90 -1.28 -7.94
CA ALA A 132 14.23 -1.80 -8.24
C ALA A 132 14.24 -3.34 -8.31
N LYS A 133 13.49 -4.01 -7.43
CA LYS A 133 13.30 -5.48 -7.47
C LYS A 133 12.63 -5.97 -8.76
N ARG A 134 11.98 -5.09 -9.51
CA ARG A 134 11.36 -5.36 -10.82
C ARG A 134 12.22 -4.89 -12.00
N GLY A 135 13.45 -4.46 -11.74
CA GLY A 135 14.34 -3.89 -12.76
C GLY A 135 13.91 -2.49 -13.24
N LEU A 136 13.06 -1.79 -12.48
CA LEU A 136 12.60 -0.44 -12.81
C LEU A 136 13.23 0.58 -11.86
N ASN A 137 13.50 1.77 -12.37
CA ASN A 137 13.97 2.89 -11.57
C ASN A 137 12.94 4.02 -11.61
N GLY A 138 12.53 4.50 -10.45
CA GLY A 138 11.70 5.70 -10.35
C GLY A 138 12.54 6.96 -10.58
N ASP A 139 11.86 8.07 -10.84
CA ASP A 139 12.47 9.40 -10.96
C ASP A 139 11.80 10.41 -10.02
N GLU A 140 12.06 11.70 -10.21
CA GLU A 140 11.52 12.80 -9.40
C GLU A 140 9.98 12.86 -9.35
N ARG A 141 9.29 12.18 -10.27
CA ARG A 141 7.82 12.10 -10.30
C ARG A 141 7.29 11.10 -9.28
N LEU A 142 8.13 10.20 -8.75
CA LEU A 142 7.70 9.10 -7.90
C LEU A 142 6.88 9.53 -6.67
N PRO A 143 7.24 10.59 -5.90
CA PRO A 143 6.39 11.06 -4.80
C PRO A 143 4.97 11.44 -5.26
N ARG A 144 4.84 12.14 -6.40
CA ARG A 144 3.53 12.52 -6.95
C ARG A 144 2.74 11.32 -7.46
N ILE A 145 3.42 10.32 -8.03
CA ILE A 145 2.82 9.04 -8.42
C ILE A 145 2.35 8.26 -7.18
N CYS A 146 3.15 8.22 -6.11
CA CYS A 146 2.74 7.63 -4.83
C CYS A 146 1.49 8.32 -4.29
N SER A 147 1.46 9.65 -4.26
CA SER A 147 0.29 10.46 -3.87
C SER A 147 -0.98 10.06 -4.61
N LEU A 148 -0.88 9.86 -5.94
CA LEU A 148 -2.00 9.54 -6.81
C LEU A 148 -2.62 8.15 -6.52
N PHE A 149 -1.83 7.19 -6.01
CA PHE A 149 -2.24 5.80 -5.88
C PHE A 149 -2.28 5.25 -4.45
N LYS A 150 -1.63 5.89 -3.47
CA LYS A 150 -1.48 5.34 -2.11
C LYS A 150 -2.82 5.02 -1.44
N ASP A 151 -3.87 5.80 -1.70
CA ASP A 151 -5.21 5.59 -1.14
C ASP A 151 -5.88 4.28 -1.57
N ARG A 152 -5.39 3.69 -2.67
CA ARG A 152 -5.90 2.44 -3.26
C ARG A 152 -5.02 1.23 -2.96
N CYS A 153 -3.93 1.41 -2.21
CA CYS A 153 -2.94 0.37 -1.99
C CYS A 153 -2.91 -0.04 -0.53
N ASP A 154 -2.66 -1.33 -0.29
CA ASP A 154 -2.51 -1.92 1.04
C ASP A 154 -1.04 -2.15 1.41
N THR A 155 -0.12 -2.06 0.46
CA THR A 155 1.32 -2.35 0.61
C THR A 155 2.15 -1.51 -0.36
N THR A 156 3.44 -1.31 -0.05
CA THR A 156 4.37 -0.66 -0.99
C THR A 156 4.62 -1.50 -2.24
N VAL A 157 4.45 -2.83 -2.16
CA VAL A 157 4.49 -3.73 -3.33
C VAL A 157 3.32 -3.45 -4.27
N ALA A 158 2.10 -3.32 -3.74
CA ALA A 158 0.93 -2.96 -4.54
C ALA A 158 1.08 -1.57 -5.17
N LEU A 159 1.58 -0.59 -4.40
CA LEU A 159 1.84 0.75 -4.90
C LEU A 159 2.92 0.78 -5.99
N ALA A 160 3.99 -0.01 -5.85
CA ALA A 160 5.01 -0.18 -6.87
C ALA A 160 4.47 -0.84 -8.15
N SER A 161 3.46 -1.73 -8.07
CA SER A 161 2.78 -2.24 -9.27
C SER A 161 2.12 -1.13 -10.07
N TRP A 162 1.42 -0.21 -9.40
CA TRP A 162 0.81 0.95 -10.07
C TRP A 162 1.86 1.91 -10.62
N ALA A 163 2.88 2.22 -9.84
CA ALA A 163 3.97 3.09 -10.27
C ALA A 163 4.77 2.50 -11.44
N GLY A 164 4.90 1.17 -11.51
CA GLY A 164 5.65 0.49 -12.56
C GLY A 164 5.16 0.79 -13.97
N ALA A 165 3.85 1.01 -14.16
CA ALA A 165 3.28 1.35 -15.47
C ALA A 165 3.80 2.69 -16.05
N PHE A 166 4.31 3.58 -15.19
CA PHE A 166 4.92 4.86 -15.57
C PHE A 166 6.35 4.76 -16.09
N TYR A 167 7.03 3.65 -15.78
CA TYR A 167 8.46 3.46 -16.04
C TYR A 167 8.76 2.27 -16.97
N GLY A 168 7.87 1.27 -17.01
CA GLY A 168 8.03 0.06 -17.79
C GLY A 168 7.14 -0.01 -19.04
N ALA A 169 7.31 -1.09 -19.79
CA ALA A 169 6.38 -1.47 -20.84
C ALA A 169 5.00 -1.77 -20.24
N VAL A 170 3.95 -1.45 -21.00
CA VAL A 170 2.56 -1.72 -20.62
C VAL A 170 1.96 -2.59 -21.71
N GLU A 171 1.57 -3.79 -21.31
CA GLU A 171 0.91 -4.77 -22.16
C GLU A 171 -0.47 -5.06 -21.56
N PRO A 172 -1.54 -4.44 -22.09
CA PRO A 172 -2.89 -4.74 -21.65
C PRO A 172 -3.29 -6.14 -22.09
N SER A 173 -4.12 -6.82 -21.29
CA SER A 173 -4.63 -8.16 -21.63
C SER A 173 -5.46 -8.13 -22.91
N THR A 174 -5.59 -9.28 -23.57
CA THR A 174 -6.41 -9.42 -24.77
C THR A 174 -7.85 -8.98 -24.51
N GLU A 175 -8.40 -9.35 -23.35
CA GLU A 175 -9.77 -9.01 -22.95
C GLU A 175 -9.95 -7.48 -22.80
N GLU A 176 -9.04 -6.80 -22.09
CA GLU A 176 -9.08 -5.34 -21.93
C GLU A 176 -8.95 -4.62 -23.29
N ARG A 177 -8.10 -5.13 -24.18
CA ARG A 177 -7.94 -4.56 -25.54
C ARG A 177 -9.22 -4.72 -26.36
N GLU A 178 -9.77 -5.92 -26.43
CA GLU A 178 -10.97 -6.21 -27.23
C GLU A 178 -12.19 -5.46 -26.71
N GLN A 179 -12.32 -5.36 -25.38
CA GLN A 179 -13.45 -4.69 -24.75
C GLN A 179 -13.43 -3.16 -24.94
N HIS A 180 -12.25 -2.54 -24.92
CA HIS A 180 -12.15 -1.07 -24.86
C HIS A 180 -11.57 -0.42 -26.12
N ILE A 181 -10.70 -1.09 -26.88
CA ILE A 181 -10.00 -0.53 -28.06
C ILE A 181 -10.69 -1.02 -29.34
N THR A 182 -11.94 -0.59 -29.52
CA THR A 182 -12.75 -0.94 -30.70
C THR A 182 -12.39 -0.11 -31.93
N VAL A 183 -12.77 -0.57 -33.13
CA VAL A 183 -12.59 0.20 -34.38
C VAL A 183 -13.25 1.58 -34.29
N ALA A 184 -14.40 1.68 -33.61
CA ALA A 184 -15.17 2.91 -33.47
C ALA A 184 -14.47 3.98 -32.63
N ILE A 185 -13.59 3.62 -31.67
CA ILE A 185 -12.91 4.61 -30.82
C ILE A 185 -11.59 5.13 -31.43
N ARG A 186 -11.01 4.41 -32.41
CA ARG A 186 -9.73 4.78 -33.05
C ARG A 186 -9.67 6.23 -33.55
N PRO A 187 -10.71 6.79 -34.21
CA PRO A 187 -10.69 8.19 -34.64
C PRO A 187 -10.58 9.20 -33.48
N ALA A 188 -11.22 8.90 -32.35
CA ALA A 188 -11.16 9.73 -31.14
C ALA A 188 -9.77 9.66 -30.48
N LEU A 189 -9.16 8.47 -30.43
CA LEU A 189 -7.78 8.30 -29.94
C LEU A 189 -6.77 9.06 -30.80
N ALA A 190 -6.90 8.99 -32.12
CA ALA A 190 -6.04 9.74 -33.04
C ALA A 190 -6.18 11.26 -32.86
N THR A 191 -7.42 11.75 -32.69
CA THR A 191 -7.70 13.17 -32.41
C THR A 191 -7.11 13.60 -31.07
N LEU A 192 -7.25 12.77 -30.03
CA LEU A 192 -6.67 13.03 -28.71
C LEU A 192 -5.15 13.13 -28.81
N ALA A 193 -4.51 12.18 -29.49
CA ALA A 193 -3.05 12.16 -29.67
C ALA A 193 -2.56 13.42 -30.39
N ALA A 194 -3.25 13.86 -31.45
CA ALA A 194 -2.91 15.09 -32.16
C ALA A 194 -3.00 16.33 -31.25
N LYS A 195 -4.12 16.50 -30.53
CA LYS A 195 -4.31 17.64 -29.63
C LYS A 195 -3.32 17.64 -28.44
N LEU A 196 -3.03 16.47 -27.89
CA LEU A 196 -2.03 16.31 -26.82
C LEU A 196 -0.60 16.58 -27.30
N ALA A 197 -0.32 16.44 -28.61
CA ALA A 197 0.98 16.75 -29.18
C ALA A 197 1.30 18.26 -29.22
N ASP A 198 0.28 19.12 -29.15
CA ASP A 198 0.44 20.57 -29.23
C ASP A 198 0.13 21.30 -27.91
N CYS A 199 -0.55 20.65 -26.96
CA CYS A 199 -0.93 21.30 -25.70
C CYS A 199 0.24 21.46 -24.71
N GLU A 200 0.08 22.36 -23.74
CA GLU A 200 0.93 22.39 -22.55
C GLU A 200 0.74 21.08 -21.76
N TRP A 201 1.83 20.50 -21.25
CA TRP A 201 1.78 19.25 -20.48
C TRP A 201 1.46 19.51 -19.01
N SER A 202 0.23 19.99 -18.77
CA SER A 202 -0.32 20.25 -17.45
C SER A 202 -1.67 19.57 -17.29
N LYS A 203 -2.05 19.22 -16.06
CA LYS A 203 -3.33 18.54 -15.77
C LYS A 203 -4.52 19.32 -16.34
N ALA A 204 -4.52 20.64 -16.19
CA ALA A 204 -5.60 21.50 -16.66
C ALA A 204 -5.72 21.47 -18.20
N SER A 205 -4.59 21.63 -18.90
CA SER A 205 -4.54 21.60 -20.37
C SER A 205 -4.92 20.22 -20.93
N ILE A 206 -4.46 19.14 -20.30
CA ILE A 206 -4.85 17.77 -20.66
C ILE A 206 -6.36 17.55 -20.45
N SER A 207 -6.92 18.02 -19.33
CA SER A 207 -8.36 17.92 -19.04
C SER A 207 -9.22 18.64 -20.10
N ALA A 208 -8.78 19.83 -20.52
CA ALA A 208 -9.43 20.59 -21.59
C ALA A 208 -9.40 19.83 -22.93
N VAL A 209 -8.23 19.28 -23.30
CA VAL A 209 -8.05 18.48 -24.53
C VAL A 209 -8.91 17.21 -24.53
N ILE A 210 -9.02 16.53 -23.39
CA ILE A 210 -9.91 15.37 -23.23
C ILE A 210 -11.36 15.80 -23.49
N LYS A 211 -11.81 16.89 -22.86
CA LYS A 211 -13.17 17.42 -23.02
C LYS A 211 -13.46 17.79 -24.48
N GLU A 212 -12.58 18.53 -25.13
CA GLU A 212 -12.71 18.88 -26.54
C GLU A 212 -12.83 17.65 -27.44
N THR A 213 -12.01 16.63 -27.21
CA THR A 213 -12.06 15.37 -27.96
C THR A 213 -13.41 14.67 -27.78
N THR A 214 -13.91 14.58 -26.53
CA THR A 214 -15.22 13.96 -26.27
C THR A 214 -16.36 14.70 -26.96
N THR A 215 -16.33 16.04 -26.97
CA THR A 215 -17.33 16.86 -27.67
C THR A 215 -17.24 16.71 -29.18
N ALA A 216 -16.04 16.73 -29.77
CA ALA A 216 -15.84 16.61 -31.22
C ALA A 216 -16.33 15.27 -31.79
N HIS A 217 -16.20 14.20 -31.01
CA HIS A 217 -16.62 12.85 -31.42
C HIS A 217 -18.02 12.46 -30.89
N GLY A 218 -18.69 13.34 -30.14
CA GLY A 218 -20.01 13.06 -29.56
C GLY A 218 -20.04 11.87 -28.59
N ILE A 219 -18.92 11.59 -27.91
CA ILE A 219 -18.76 10.45 -26.99
C ILE A 219 -18.74 10.91 -25.53
N LYS A 220 -19.12 10.01 -24.62
CA LYS A 220 -19.06 10.25 -23.17
C LYS A 220 -17.65 9.99 -22.63
N MET A 221 -17.31 10.64 -21.51
CA MET A 221 -16.01 10.51 -20.87
C MET A 221 -15.54 9.05 -20.67
N PRO A 222 -16.34 8.10 -20.15
CA PRO A 222 -15.88 6.71 -20.00
C PRO A 222 -15.52 6.02 -21.32
N GLN A 223 -16.19 6.37 -22.43
CA GLN A 223 -15.94 5.79 -23.74
C GLN A 223 -14.56 6.20 -24.31
N LEU A 224 -14.07 7.39 -23.95
CA LEU A 224 -12.70 7.81 -24.28
C LEU A 224 -11.71 7.36 -23.20
N ALA A 225 -12.07 7.52 -21.92
CA ALA A 225 -11.13 7.34 -20.82
C ALA A 225 -10.68 5.90 -20.65
N MET A 226 -11.59 4.92 -20.74
CA MET A 226 -11.23 3.50 -20.59
C MET A 226 -10.18 3.05 -21.62
N PRO A 227 -10.35 3.25 -22.94
CA PRO A 227 -9.32 2.86 -23.90
C PRO A 227 -7.99 3.58 -23.70
N VAL A 228 -8.00 4.87 -23.34
CA VAL A 228 -6.75 5.59 -23.03
C VAL A 228 -6.06 4.99 -21.81
N ARG A 229 -6.80 4.64 -20.75
CA ARG A 229 -6.23 3.99 -19.56
C ARG A 229 -5.70 2.60 -19.88
N VAL A 230 -6.40 1.82 -20.70
CA VAL A 230 -5.91 0.51 -21.17
C VAL A 230 -4.59 0.70 -21.91
N LEU A 231 -4.52 1.61 -22.88
CA LEU A 231 -3.30 1.87 -23.64
C LEU A 231 -2.14 2.38 -22.78
N VAL A 232 -2.40 3.25 -21.81
CA VAL A 232 -1.37 3.95 -21.04
C VAL A 232 -0.98 3.20 -19.76
N MET A 233 -1.92 2.51 -19.11
CA MET A 233 -1.75 1.87 -17.80
C MET A 233 -2.03 0.36 -17.79
N GLY A 234 -2.53 -0.21 -18.89
CA GLY A 234 -2.80 -1.64 -19.01
C GLY A 234 -4.13 -2.08 -18.40
N THR A 235 -4.93 -1.15 -17.88
CA THR A 235 -6.22 -1.42 -17.24
C THR A 235 -7.19 -0.27 -17.44
N ALA A 236 -8.49 -0.55 -17.53
CA ALA A 236 -9.54 0.47 -17.64
C ALA A 236 -9.77 1.29 -16.35
N GLN A 237 -9.22 0.86 -15.20
CA GLN A 237 -9.52 1.43 -13.89
C GLN A 237 -8.31 2.11 -13.26
N THR A 238 -8.33 3.45 -13.27
CA THR A 238 -7.29 4.29 -12.66
C THR A 238 -7.94 5.48 -11.96
N PRO A 239 -7.16 6.28 -11.20
CA PRO A 239 -7.58 7.61 -10.76
C PRO A 239 -7.94 8.54 -11.94
N SER A 240 -7.98 9.84 -11.68
CA SER A 240 -8.30 10.82 -12.73
C SER A 240 -7.36 10.67 -13.94
N LEU A 241 -7.93 10.56 -15.14
CA LEU A 241 -7.15 10.29 -16.35
C LEU A 241 -6.16 11.41 -16.65
N ASP A 242 -6.58 12.67 -16.49
CA ASP A 242 -5.71 13.84 -16.68
C ASP A 242 -4.47 13.82 -15.77
N ALA A 243 -4.62 13.43 -14.51
CA ALA A 243 -3.53 13.29 -13.54
C ALA A 243 -2.59 12.12 -13.90
N VAL A 244 -3.15 11.00 -14.36
CA VAL A 244 -2.35 9.88 -14.87
C VAL A 244 -1.51 10.33 -16.07
N LEU A 245 -2.13 10.98 -17.07
CA LEU A 245 -1.42 11.43 -18.27
C LEU A 245 -0.36 12.49 -17.94
N GLU A 246 -0.67 13.45 -17.08
CA GLU A 246 0.28 14.50 -16.69
C GLU A 246 1.54 13.93 -16.03
N LEU A 247 1.39 12.91 -15.17
CA LEU A 247 2.53 12.23 -14.54
C LEU A 247 3.27 11.27 -15.47
N HIS A 248 2.70 10.92 -16.62
CA HIS A 248 3.40 10.16 -17.65
C HIS A 248 4.31 11.04 -18.50
N GLN A 249 5.30 10.39 -19.12
CA GLN A 249 6.08 11.03 -20.16
C GLN A 249 5.20 11.26 -21.39
N ARG A 250 5.11 12.51 -21.83
CA ARG A 250 4.35 12.93 -23.01
C ARG A 250 4.57 12.01 -24.21
N GLN A 251 5.83 11.77 -24.55
CA GLN A 251 6.20 10.98 -25.71
C GLN A 251 5.64 9.55 -25.64
N THR A 252 5.76 8.91 -24.47
CA THR A 252 5.21 7.57 -24.22
C THR A 252 3.69 7.53 -24.37
N VAL A 253 2.96 8.54 -23.87
CA VAL A 253 1.50 8.63 -24.04
C VAL A 253 1.14 8.73 -25.52
N LEU A 254 1.81 9.62 -26.26
CA LEU A 254 1.54 9.84 -27.68
C LEU A 254 1.82 8.57 -28.51
N GLU A 255 2.91 7.86 -28.24
CA GLU A 255 3.25 6.61 -28.90
C GLU A 255 2.21 5.51 -28.59
N ARG A 256 1.81 5.35 -27.33
CA ARG A 256 0.79 4.37 -26.92
C ARG A 256 -0.57 4.66 -27.57
N LEU A 257 -0.96 5.94 -27.67
CA LEU A 257 -2.20 6.34 -28.35
C LEU A 257 -2.17 6.10 -29.86
N LYS A 258 -1.02 6.28 -30.51
CA LYS A 258 -0.87 6.04 -31.97
C LYS A 258 -0.83 4.55 -32.33
N ASN A 259 -0.27 3.73 -31.44
CA ASN A 259 -0.10 2.28 -31.67
C ASN A 259 -1.31 1.44 -31.20
N GLY A 260 -2.31 2.05 -30.57
CA GLY A 260 -3.55 1.42 -30.12
C GLY A 260 -4.58 1.27 -31.22
#